data_AF-A0A1H7R894-F1
#
_entry.id   AF-A0A1H7R894-F1
#
_cell.length_a   1.000
_cell.length_b   1.000
_cell.length_c   1.000
_cell.angle_alpha   90.00
_cell.angle_beta   90.00
_cell.angle_gamma   90.00
#
_symmetry.space_group_name_H-M   'P 1'
#
loop_
_entity.id
_entity.type
_entity.pdbx_description
1 polymer ?
#
loop_
_entity_poly.entity_id
_entity_poly.type
_entity_poly.pdbx_seq_one_letter_code
_entity_poly.pdbx_strand_id
1 'polypeptide(L)' 'MAELWLWITDLGNSKIVALLLFFGTFVGIIIYLFSSRSRSERLESYRYIPFDDEKSEARDEDRKDRS' A
#
# COMPACT_ATOMS: atom_id res chain seq x y z
N MET A 1 -12.76 33.41 -11.41
CA MET A 1 -13.38 32.17 -10.88
C MET A 1 -14.47 31.62 -11.79
N ALA A 2 -15.43 32.42 -12.29
CA ALA A 2 -16.47 31.94 -13.22
C ALA A 2 -15.94 31.49 -14.59
N GLU A 3 -14.85 32.11 -15.07
CA GLU A 3 -14.27 31.76 -16.37
C GLU A 3 -13.70 30.33 -16.43
N LEU A 4 -13.22 29.80 -15.31
CA LEU A 4 -12.79 28.40 -15.23
C LEU A 4 -13.97 27.44 -15.40
N TRP A 5 -15.12 27.76 -14.80
CA TRP A 5 -16.32 26.96 -14.94
C TRP A 5 -16.86 26.98 -16.37
N LEU A 6 -16.88 28.17 -16.99
CA LEU A 6 -17.28 28.33 -18.39
C LEU A 6 -16.36 27.56 -19.34
N TRP A 7 -15.05 27.61 -19.10
CA TRP A 7 -14.04 26.88 -19.87
C TRP A 7 -14.17 25.35 -19.74
N ILE A 8 -14.47 24.83 -18.54
CA ILE A 8 -14.71 23.39 -18.32
C ILE A 8 -15.97 22.92 -19.05
N THR A 9 -17.02 23.75 -19.06
CA THR A 9 -18.29 23.44 -19.73
C THR A 9 -18.28 23.71 -21.23
N ASP A 10 -17.22 24.34 -21.75
CA ASP A 10 -17.06 24.55 -23.19
C ASP A 10 -16.84 23.20 -23.90
N LEU A 11 -17.75 22.89 -24.83
CA LEU A 11 -17.72 21.65 -25.58
C LEU A 11 -16.46 21.54 -26.46
N GLY A 12 -15.85 22.66 -26.85
CA GLY A 12 -14.56 22.69 -27.55
C GLY A 12 -13.41 22.12 -26.73
N ASN A 13 -13.47 22.27 -25.41
CA ASN A 13 -12.44 21.82 -24.47
C ASN A 13 -12.79 20.48 -23.81
N SER A 14 -13.96 19.91 -24.11
CA SER A 14 -14.45 18.63 -23.56
C SER A 14 -13.44 17.48 -23.66
N LYS A 15 -12.67 17.39 -24.75
CA LYS A 15 -11.64 16.35 -24.94
C LYS A 15 -10.52 16.46 -23.89
N ILE A 16 -10.08 17.68 -23.62
CA ILE A 16 -9.01 17.98 -22.66
C ILE A 16 -9.51 17.74 -21.24
N VAL A 17 -10.73 18.18 -20.93
CA VAL A 17 -11.38 17.96 -19.64
C VAL A 17 -11.57 16.46 -19.37
N ALA A 18 -12.09 15.72 -20.35
CA ALA A 18 -12.25 14.27 -20.25
C ALA A 18 -10.91 13.56 -20.02
N LEU A 19 -9.84 13.98 -20.71
CA LEU A 19 -8.50 13.42 -20.52
C LEU A 19 -7.98 13.67 -19.10
N LEU A 20 -8.11 14.91 -18.59
CA LEU A 20 -7.65 15.25 -17.24
C LEU A 20 -8.44 14.51 -16.16
N LEU A 21 -9.76 14.38 -16.32
CA LEU A 21 -10.59 13.59 -15.41
C LEU A 21 -10.22 12.11 -15.47
N PHE A 22 -10.13 11.51 -16.65
CA PHE A 22 -9.86 10.08 -16.79
C PHE A 22 -8.46 9.71 -16.30
N PHE A 23 -7.46 10.52 -16.67
CA PHE A 23 -6.09 10.30 -16.24
C PHE A 23 -5.90 10.64 -14.75
N GLY A 24 -6.47 11.75 -14.28
CA GLY A 24 -6.41 12.16 -12.88
C GLY A 24 -7.09 11.16 -11.94
N THR A 25 -8.26 10.65 -12.32
CA THR A 25 -8.94 9.58 -11.57
C THR A 25 -8.13 8.30 -11.55
N PHE A 26 -7.54 7.90 -12.69
CA PHE A 26 -6.67 6.73 -12.77
C PHE A 26 -5.45 6.84 -11.84
N VAL A 27 -4.72 7.96 -11.90
CA VAL A 27 -3.58 8.21 -11.00
C VAL A 27 -4.05 8.26 -9.54
N GLY A 28 -5.19 8.88 -9.26
CA GLY A 28 -5.79 8.93 -7.93
C GLY A 28 -6.10 7.54 -7.36
N ILE A 29 -6.64 6.64 -8.18
CA ILE A 29 -6.90 5.24 -7.78
C ILE A 29 -5.59 4.49 -7.49
N ILE A 30 -4.56 4.67 -8.32
CA ILE A 30 -3.24 4.08 -8.06
C ILE A 30 -2.69 4.59 -6.73
N ILE A 31 -2.70 5.91 -6.51
CA ILE A 31 -2.24 6.48 -5.24
C ILE A 31 -3.05 5.91 -4.07
N TYR A 32 -4.38 5.83 -4.19
CA TYR A 32 -5.23 5.26 -3.15
C TYR A 32 -4.87 3.79 -2.82
N LEU A 33 -4.68 2.96 -3.85
CA LEU A 33 -4.31 1.55 -3.69
C LEU A 33 -2.93 1.38 -3.06
N PHE A 34 -1.93 2.12 -3.53
CA PHE A 34 -0.54 1.98 -3.07
C PHE A 34 -0.22 2.75 -1.79
N SER A 35 -0.96 3.83 -1.51
CA SER A 35 -0.84 4.58 -0.25
C SER A 35 -1.44 3.80 0.93
N SER A 36 -2.27 2.78 0.69
CA SER A 36 -2.76 1.84 1.73
C SER A 36 -1.67 0.84 2.20
N ARG A 37 -0.40 1.23 2.23
CA ARG A 37 0.71 0.41 2.72
C ARG A 37 0.78 0.32 4.26
N SER A 38 0.03 1.17 4.98
CA SER A 38 -0.03 1.16 6.46
C SER A 38 -0.55 -0.17 7.04
N ARG A 39 -1.17 -1.05 6.23
CA ARG A 39 -1.55 -2.40 6.68
C ARG A 39 -0.39 -3.40 6.69
N SER A 40 0.78 -3.06 6.13
CA SER A 40 1.96 -3.94 6.09
C SER A 40 2.74 -4.00 7.42
N GLU A 41 2.62 -3.01 8.31
CA GLU A 41 3.30 -3.04 9.62
C GLU A 41 2.84 -4.21 10.50
N ARG A 42 1.56 -4.62 10.37
CA ARG A 42 1.02 -5.82 11.03
C ARG A 42 1.50 -7.15 10.43
N LEU A 43 2.15 -7.13 9.27
CA LEU A 43 2.71 -8.32 8.62
C LEU A 43 4.21 -8.48 8.94
N GLU A 44 4.91 -7.40 9.30
CA GLU A 44 6.29 -7.51 9.78
C GLU A 44 6.38 -8.09 11.18
N SER A 45 5.36 -7.92 12.03
CA SER A 45 5.31 -8.54 13.37
C SER A 45 5.30 -10.07 13.36
N TYR A 46 5.10 -10.70 12.19
CA TYR A 46 5.14 -12.15 11.99
C TYR A 46 6.33 -12.62 11.15
N ARG A 47 7.24 -11.73 10.74
CA ARG A 47 8.43 -12.10 9.94
C ARG A 47 9.43 -12.96 10.73
N TYR A 48 9.36 -12.93 12.06
CA TYR A 48 10.18 -13.75 12.97
C TYR A 48 9.32 -14.76 13.74
N ILE A 49 8.53 -15.57 13.04
CA ILE A 49 8.02 -16.79 13.65
C ILE A 49 9.18 -17.80 13.60
N PRO A 50 9.77 -18.19 14.74
CA PRO A 50 10.77 -19.26 14.75
C PRO A 50 10.12 -20.53 14.20
N PHE A 51 10.81 -21.20 13.28
CA PHE A 51 10.35 -22.48 12.78
C PHE A 51 10.28 -23.47 13.96
N ASP A 52 9.24 -24.33 13.99
CA ASP A 52 9.06 -25.27 15.10
C ASP A 52 10.23 -26.26 15.22
N ASP A 53 11.02 -26.42 14.15
CA ASP A 53 12.28 -27.17 14.11
C ASP A 53 13.41 -26.53 14.94
N GLU A 54 13.49 -25.18 15.03
CA GLU A 54 14.48 -24.46 15.85
C GLU A 54 14.14 -24.51 17.36
N LYS A 55 12.88 -24.73 17.71
CA LYS A 55 12.46 -24.91 19.12
C LYS A 55 13.04 -26.17 19.77
N SER A 56 13.30 -27.20 18.96
CA SER A 56 13.91 -28.45 19.40
C SER A 56 15.34 -28.20 19.91
N GLU A 57 16.11 -27.44 19.15
CA GLU A 57 17.53 -27.18 19.44
C GLU A 57 17.69 -26.28 20.67
N ALA A 58 16.87 -25.24 20.81
CA ALA A 58 16.90 -24.34 21.96
C ALA A 58 16.55 -25.04 23.30
N ARG A 59 15.72 -26.10 23.27
CA ARG A 59 15.39 -26.88 24.48
C ARG A 59 16.48 -27.89 24.85
N ASP A 60 17.21 -28.39 23.86
CA ASP A 60 18.28 -29.35 24.09
C ASP A 60 19.59 -28.68 24.52
N GLU A 61 19.85 -27.43 24.11
CA GLU A 61 21.01 -26.65 24.58
C GLU A 61 20.88 -26.20 26.05
N ASP A 62 19.71 -25.73 26.50
CA ASP A 62 19.48 -25.34 27.92
C ASP A 62 19.58 -26.54 28.90
N ARG A 63 19.38 -27.77 28.39
CA ARG A 63 19.55 -29.00 29.18
C ARG A 63 21.00 -29.45 29.28
N LYS A 64 21.85 -29.09 28.32
CA LYS A 64 23.25 -29.53 28.24
C LYS A 64 24.19 -28.64 29.04
N ASP A 65 23.86 -27.36 29.20
CA ASP A 65 24.59 -26.40 30.06
C ASP A 65 24.34 -26.63 31.56
N ARG A 66 23.31 -27.42 31.90
CA ARG A 66 22.89 -27.70 33.28
C ARG A 66 23.31 -29.09 33.80
N SER A 67 24.10 -29.85 33.04
CA SER A 67 24.54 -31.23 33.37
C SER A 67 26.05 -31.39 33.46
#